data_AF-A0A645E7Q7-F1
#
_entry.id   AF-A0A645E7Q7-F1
#
_cell.length_a   1.000
_cell.length_b   1.000
_cell.length_c   1.000
_cell.angle_alpha   90.00
_cell.angle_beta   90.00
_cell.angle_gamma   90.00
#
_symmetry.space_group_name_H-M   'P 1'
#
loop_
_entity.id
_entity.type
_entity.pdbx_description
1 polymer ?
#
loop_
_entity_poly.entity_id
_entity_poly.type
_entity_poly.pdbx_seq_one_letter_code
_entity_poly.pdbx_strand_id
1 'polypeptide(L)'
;MAAIGKYLKEKDPRARVVFIGPCTAKKMEFQRPEVHPYVDAVLTFEELQALFDSRDIDLLSLDETALVDASGFGRSFAHSGGLTGALRQALAEQGKDDFDFKPVACDGIDACRVALLKASKNLLEGNFIEGMACEGGCIGGAGCLTHTARNKADVDRHAAAAVKKTLEESLAAL
;
A
#
# COMPACT_ATOMS: atom_id res chain seq x y z
N MET A 1 0.38 5.92 -4.14
CA MET A 1 0.37 7.39 -3.93
C MET A 1 0.64 8.15 -5.22
N ALA A 2 1.88 8.23 -5.72
CA ALA A 2 2.20 9.08 -6.88
C ALA A 2 1.43 8.69 -8.16
N ALA A 3 1.37 7.39 -8.50
CA ALA A 3 0.68 6.93 -9.71
C ALA A 3 -0.81 7.28 -9.72
N ILE A 4 -1.53 7.03 -8.60
CA ILE A 4 -2.95 7.38 -8.50
C ILE A 4 -3.15 8.89 -8.46
N GLY A 5 -2.27 9.66 -7.80
CA GLY A 5 -2.34 11.12 -7.78
C GLY A 5 -2.19 11.73 -9.18
N LYS A 6 -1.24 11.21 -9.96
CA LYS A 6 -1.04 11.60 -11.36
C LYS A 6 -2.30 11.33 -12.18
N TYR A 7 -2.81 10.12 -12.09
CA TYR A 7 -4.03 9.71 -12.77
C TYR A 7 -5.25 10.59 -12.41
N LEU A 8 -5.43 10.92 -11.13
CA LEU A 8 -6.52 11.80 -10.68
C LEU A 8 -6.40 13.21 -11.28
N LYS A 9 -5.18 13.78 -11.33
CA LYS A 9 -4.96 15.10 -11.91
C LYS A 9 -5.04 15.12 -13.44
N GLU A 10 -4.75 14.00 -14.11
CA GLU A 10 -4.99 13.85 -15.55
C GLU A 10 -6.51 13.87 -15.86
N LYS A 11 -7.33 13.30 -14.97
CA LYS A 11 -8.80 13.33 -15.10
C LYS A 11 -9.43 14.66 -14.70
N ASP A 12 -8.98 15.25 -13.59
CA ASP A 12 -9.40 16.58 -13.14
C ASP A 12 -8.18 17.39 -12.70
N PRO A 13 -7.66 18.29 -13.55
CA PRO A 13 -6.51 19.14 -13.23
C PRO A 13 -6.72 20.04 -12.01
N ARG A 14 -7.97 20.26 -11.56
CA ARG A 14 -8.28 21.07 -10.38
C ARG A 14 -8.36 20.25 -9.09
N ALA A 15 -8.31 18.91 -9.19
CA ALA A 15 -8.39 18.04 -8.03
C ALA A 15 -7.24 18.32 -7.05
N ARG A 16 -7.61 18.44 -5.76
CA ARG A 16 -6.67 18.44 -4.65
C ARG A 16 -6.53 17.02 -4.14
N VAL A 17 -5.31 16.49 -4.19
CA VAL A 17 -4.99 15.11 -3.87
C VAL A 17 -4.31 15.06 -2.50
N VAL A 18 -4.98 14.48 -1.52
CA VAL A 18 -4.42 14.24 -0.18
C VAL A 18 -4.16 12.75 -0.02
N PHE A 19 -2.91 12.38 0.21
CA PHE A 19 -2.59 11.00 0.60
C PHE A 19 -2.73 10.87 2.11
N ILE A 20 -3.38 9.80 2.55
CA ILE A 20 -3.52 9.44 3.96
C ILE A 20 -2.94 8.03 4.12
N GLY A 21 -1.98 7.86 5.03
CA GLY A 21 -1.39 6.55 5.26
C GLY A 21 -0.39 6.50 6.41
N PRO A 22 0.08 5.31 6.80
CA PRO A 22 0.83 5.10 8.04
C PRO A 22 2.33 5.44 7.95
N CYS A 23 2.79 6.06 6.87
CA CYS A 23 4.21 6.11 6.54
C CYS A 23 4.73 7.54 6.49
N THR A 24 5.64 7.87 7.40
CA THR A 24 6.36 9.16 7.42
C THR A 24 7.25 9.34 6.19
N ALA A 25 7.80 8.26 5.63
CA ALA A 25 8.59 8.32 4.40
C ALA A 25 7.78 8.82 3.19
N LYS A 26 6.44 8.70 3.20
CA LYS A 26 5.59 9.28 2.14
C LYS A 26 5.60 10.81 2.15
N LYS A 27 5.86 11.43 3.29
CA LYS A 27 6.07 12.89 3.37
C LYS A 27 7.35 13.29 2.64
N MET A 28 8.42 12.51 2.79
CA MET A 28 9.66 12.72 2.04
C MET A 28 9.47 12.43 0.55
N GLU A 29 8.76 11.35 0.20
CA GLU A 29 8.45 11.02 -1.21
C GLU A 29 7.68 12.15 -1.90
N PHE A 30 6.71 12.76 -1.21
CA PHE A 30 5.96 13.91 -1.72
C PHE A 30 6.84 15.13 -2.04
N GLN A 31 7.95 15.34 -1.33
CA GLN A 31 8.87 16.46 -1.62
C GLN A 31 9.67 16.28 -2.92
N ARG A 32 9.66 15.08 -3.52
CA ARG A 32 10.40 14.81 -4.76
C ARG A 32 9.78 15.57 -5.94
N PRO A 33 10.58 16.24 -6.79
CA PRO A 33 10.08 17.01 -7.94
C PRO A 33 9.14 16.24 -8.89
N GLU A 34 9.33 14.93 -9.01
CA GLU A 34 8.53 14.03 -9.84
C GLU A 34 7.21 13.59 -9.19
N VAL A 35 7.03 13.82 -7.88
CA VAL A 35 5.81 13.46 -7.13
C VAL A 35 5.02 14.69 -6.71
N HIS A 36 5.71 15.76 -6.30
CA HIS A 36 5.10 17.00 -5.81
C HIS A 36 4.01 17.59 -6.72
N PRO A 37 4.11 17.55 -8.06
CA PRO A 37 3.05 18.06 -8.93
C PRO A 37 1.72 17.28 -8.83
N TYR A 38 1.74 16.05 -8.32
CA TYR A 38 0.63 15.11 -8.37
C TYR A 38 -0.07 14.87 -7.03
N VAL A 39 0.53 15.30 -5.93
CA VAL A 39 0.00 15.14 -4.57
C VAL A 39 0.06 16.52 -3.92
N ASP A 40 -1.00 16.97 -3.26
CA ASP A 40 -1.04 18.31 -2.63
C ASP A 40 -0.71 18.25 -1.13
N ALA A 41 -1.01 17.12 -0.46
CA ALA A 41 -0.70 16.91 0.95
C ALA A 41 -0.54 15.43 1.30
N VAL A 42 0.16 15.17 2.41
CA VAL A 42 0.38 13.82 2.97
C VAL A 42 0.11 13.88 4.47
N LEU A 43 -0.87 13.12 4.94
CA LEU A 43 -1.24 12.99 6.34
C LEU A 43 -0.98 11.56 6.85
N THR A 44 -0.51 11.44 8.08
CA THR A 44 -0.50 10.16 8.79
C THR A 44 -1.87 9.82 9.38
N PHE A 45 -2.07 8.58 9.82
CA PHE A 45 -3.31 8.25 10.55
C PHE A 45 -3.39 8.97 11.90
N GLU A 46 -2.26 9.20 12.57
CA GLU A 46 -2.20 10.02 13.79
C GLU A 46 -2.65 11.47 13.54
N GLU A 47 -2.19 12.09 12.44
CA GLU A 47 -2.60 13.46 12.09
C GLU A 47 -4.08 13.53 11.69
N LEU A 48 -4.58 12.49 11.01
CA LEU A 48 -6.00 12.39 10.71
C LEU A 48 -6.84 12.23 11.99
N GLN A 49 -6.38 11.42 12.94
CA GLN A 49 -7.05 11.28 14.24
C GLN A 49 -7.09 12.60 14.99
N ALA A 50 -5.97 13.32 15.06
CA ALA A 50 -5.90 14.64 15.68
C ALA A 50 -6.86 15.65 15.01
N LEU A 51 -7.06 15.56 13.69
CA LEU A 51 -8.04 16.38 12.98
C LEU A 51 -9.48 16.05 13.42
N PHE A 52 -9.82 14.77 13.55
CA PHE A 52 -11.14 14.36 14.04
C PHE A 52 -11.38 14.80 15.48
N ASP A 53 -10.39 14.60 16.36
CA ASP A 53 -10.46 15.02 17.76
C ASP A 53 -10.66 16.54 17.88
N SER A 54 -9.96 17.33 17.06
CA SER A 54 -10.09 18.80 17.05
C SER A 54 -11.47 19.32 16.60
N ARG A 55 -12.30 18.43 16.04
CA ARG A 55 -13.63 18.72 15.51
C ARG A 55 -14.73 17.98 16.28
N ASP A 56 -14.38 17.33 17.39
CA ASP A 56 -15.30 16.52 18.20
C ASP A 56 -16.03 15.44 17.35
N ILE A 57 -15.33 14.84 16.38
CA ILE A 57 -15.88 13.78 15.51
C ILE A 57 -15.61 12.40 16.15
N ASP A 58 -16.68 11.75 16.63
CA ASP A 58 -16.62 10.37 17.13
C ASP A 58 -16.81 9.36 16.00
N LEU A 59 -15.70 8.79 15.51
CA LEU A 59 -15.70 7.78 14.45
C LEU A 59 -16.48 6.51 14.82
N LEU A 60 -16.53 6.14 16.10
CA LEU A 60 -17.18 4.90 16.54
C LEU A 60 -18.71 5.00 16.50
N SER A 61 -19.24 6.22 16.47
CA SER A 61 -20.67 6.49 16.35
C SER A 61 -21.17 6.53 14.90
N LEU A 62 -20.27 6.55 13.91
CA LEU A 62 -20.63 6.70 12.51
C LEU A 62 -21.01 5.34 11.90
N ASP A 63 -21.99 5.36 10.99
CA ASP A 63 -22.39 4.18 10.24
C ASP A 63 -21.29 3.74 9.27
N GLU A 64 -21.08 2.43 9.16
CA GLU A 64 -20.18 1.87 8.16
C GLU A 64 -20.73 2.08 6.75
N THR A 65 -19.90 2.61 5.85
CA THR A 65 -20.20 2.70 4.43
C THR A 65 -19.45 1.62 3.66
N ALA A 66 -20.15 0.87 2.82
CA ALA A 66 -19.53 -0.14 1.98
C ALA A 66 -18.55 0.49 0.99
N LEU A 67 -17.28 0.08 1.08
CA LEU A 67 -16.24 0.46 0.14
C LEU A 67 -16.16 -0.56 -1.00
N VAL A 68 -16.38 -0.09 -2.25
CA VAL A 68 -16.26 -0.89 -3.49
C VAL A 68 -15.14 -0.30 -4.37
N ASP A 69 -13.98 -0.13 -3.75
CA ASP A 69 -12.85 0.61 -4.26
C ASP A 69 -11.84 -0.28 -4.99
N ALA A 70 -11.40 -1.36 -4.35
CA ALA A 70 -10.33 -2.23 -4.84
C ALA A 70 -10.63 -3.72 -4.62
N SER A 71 -9.95 -4.58 -5.37
CA SER A 71 -9.93 -6.01 -5.10
C SER A 71 -9.15 -6.35 -3.82
N GLY A 72 -9.27 -7.60 -3.37
CA GLY A 72 -8.52 -8.11 -2.22
C GLY A 72 -7.01 -7.88 -2.37
N PHE A 73 -6.48 -8.03 -3.58
CA PHE A 73 -5.06 -7.77 -3.88
C PHE A 73 -4.66 -6.29 -3.69
N GLY A 74 -5.54 -5.35 -4.07
CA GLY A 74 -5.32 -3.93 -3.82
C GLY A 74 -5.33 -3.58 -2.32
N ARG A 75 -6.21 -4.23 -1.54
CA ARG A 75 -6.32 -4.04 -0.09
C ARG A 75 -5.17 -4.69 0.68
N SER A 76 -4.74 -5.87 0.28
CA SER A 76 -3.63 -6.60 0.91
C SER A 76 -2.25 -5.98 0.68
N PHE A 77 -2.11 -5.06 -0.27
CA PHE A 77 -0.84 -4.38 -0.58
C PHE A 77 -0.13 -3.78 0.64
N ALA A 78 -0.89 -3.41 1.68
CA ALA A 78 -0.38 -2.76 2.88
C ALA A 78 0.48 -3.66 3.78
N HIS A 79 0.34 -4.99 3.74
CA HIS A 79 1.17 -5.89 4.56
C HIS A 79 2.25 -6.58 3.74
N SER A 80 3.31 -7.03 4.40
CA SER A 80 4.41 -7.79 3.79
C SER A 80 3.88 -9.02 3.02
N GLY A 81 4.33 -9.19 1.78
CA GLY A 81 3.89 -10.22 0.85
C GLY A 81 2.65 -9.85 0.03
N GLY A 82 1.96 -8.76 0.38
CA GLY A 82 0.77 -8.29 -0.34
C GLY A 82 1.06 -7.83 -1.77
N LEU A 83 2.16 -7.10 -1.96
CA LEU A 83 2.60 -6.68 -3.31
C LEU A 83 2.99 -7.90 -4.15
N THR A 84 3.73 -8.85 -3.59
CA THR A 84 4.08 -10.12 -4.25
C THR A 84 2.83 -10.88 -4.68
N GLY A 85 1.82 -10.96 -3.80
CA GLY A 85 0.52 -11.57 -4.12
C GLY A 85 -0.17 -10.89 -5.30
N ALA A 86 -0.22 -9.55 -5.30
CA ALA A 86 -0.78 -8.77 -6.39
C ALA A 86 -0.02 -8.96 -7.71
N LEU A 87 1.33 -9.02 -7.69
CA LEU A 87 2.12 -9.27 -8.89
C LEU A 87 1.92 -10.68 -9.44
N ARG A 88 1.81 -11.69 -8.58
CA ARG A 88 1.49 -13.06 -9.00
C ARG A 88 0.14 -13.10 -9.70
N GLN A 89 -0.86 -12.42 -9.16
CA GLN A 89 -2.17 -12.29 -9.79
C GLN A 89 -2.09 -11.56 -11.14
N ALA A 90 -1.33 -10.46 -11.21
CA ALA A 90 -1.16 -9.70 -12.45
C ALA A 90 -0.51 -10.53 -13.56
N LEU A 91 0.48 -11.37 -13.22
CA LEU A 91 1.11 -12.29 -14.18
C LEU A 91 0.11 -13.31 -14.72
N ALA A 92 -0.71 -13.90 -13.84
CA ALA A 92 -1.74 -14.86 -14.24
C ALA A 92 -2.82 -14.21 -15.13
N GLU A 93 -3.33 -13.04 -14.76
CA GLU A 93 -4.32 -12.30 -15.56
C GLU A 93 -3.78 -11.91 -16.95
N GLN A 94 -2.47 -11.62 -17.05
CA GLN A 94 -1.80 -11.31 -18.31
C GLN A 94 -1.38 -12.55 -19.12
N GLY A 95 -1.70 -13.76 -18.66
CA GLY A 95 -1.33 -15.02 -19.33
C GLY A 95 0.19 -15.28 -19.36
N LYS A 96 0.93 -14.77 -18.36
CA LYS A 96 2.39 -14.94 -18.23
C LYS A 96 2.76 -16.09 -17.29
N ASP A 97 2.09 -17.23 -17.48
CA ASP A 97 2.27 -18.42 -16.63
C ASP A 97 3.65 -19.08 -16.81
N ASP A 98 4.35 -18.76 -17.90
CA ASP A 98 5.69 -19.24 -18.23
C ASP A 98 6.81 -18.48 -17.50
N PHE A 99 6.49 -17.31 -16.92
CA PHE A 99 7.44 -16.53 -16.16
C PHE A 99 7.68 -17.15 -14.77
N ASP A 100 8.89 -17.68 -14.56
CA ASP A 100 9.33 -18.24 -13.27
C ASP A 100 9.49 -17.15 -12.19
N PHE A 101 8.38 -16.73 -11.60
CA PHE A 101 8.36 -15.70 -10.56
C PHE A 101 8.81 -16.24 -9.20
N LYS A 102 10.03 -15.87 -8.80
CA LYS A 102 10.69 -16.26 -7.54
C LYS A 102 10.87 -15.04 -6.63
N PRO A 103 9.79 -14.57 -5.98
CA PRO A 103 9.85 -13.41 -5.10
C PRO A 103 10.54 -13.74 -3.79
N VAL A 104 11.28 -12.76 -3.28
CA VAL A 104 11.85 -12.73 -1.93
C VAL A 104 11.19 -11.57 -1.18
N ALA A 105 10.21 -11.89 -0.35
CA ALA A 105 9.62 -10.92 0.55
C ALA A 105 10.52 -10.75 1.79
N CYS A 106 10.79 -9.51 2.15
CA CYS A 106 11.52 -9.14 3.36
C CYS A 106 10.91 -7.88 3.96
N ASP A 107 10.74 -7.89 5.28
CA ASP A 107 10.24 -6.75 6.02
C ASP A 107 11.09 -6.47 7.25
N GLY A 108 11.14 -5.20 7.64
CA GLY A 108 12.17 -4.67 8.51
C GLY A 108 13.44 -4.27 7.75
N ILE A 109 14.03 -3.14 8.14
CA ILE A 109 15.17 -2.55 7.44
C ILE A 109 16.39 -3.48 7.39
N ASP A 110 16.60 -4.29 8.43
CA ASP A 110 17.71 -5.24 8.50
C ASP A 110 17.51 -6.42 7.53
N ALA A 111 16.31 -6.98 7.43
CA ALA A 111 16.00 -8.03 6.47
C ALA A 111 16.15 -7.52 5.03
N CYS A 112 15.68 -6.29 4.76
CA CYS A 112 15.87 -5.62 3.47
C CYS A 112 17.36 -5.48 3.14
N ARG A 113 18.19 -5.05 4.10
CA ARG A 113 19.64 -4.93 3.92
C ARG A 113 20.29 -6.27 3.61
N VAL A 114 19.89 -7.34 4.29
CA VAL A 114 20.40 -8.69 4.02
C VAL A 114 20.02 -9.15 2.61
N ALA A 115 18.77 -8.94 2.19
CA ALA A 115 18.31 -9.30 0.85
C ALA A 115 19.10 -8.55 -0.23
N LEU A 116 19.28 -7.23 -0.08
CA LEU A 116 20.06 -6.40 -0.99
C LEU A 116 21.54 -6.81 -1.02
N LEU A 117 22.13 -7.16 0.13
CA LEU A 117 23.51 -7.63 0.19
C LEU A 117 23.68 -8.97 -0.53
N LYS A 118 22.76 -9.92 -0.33
CA LYS A 118 22.75 -11.19 -1.07
C LYS A 118 22.62 -10.94 -2.57
N ALA A 119 21.73 -10.04 -2.99
CA ALA A 119 21.55 -9.68 -4.39
C ALA A 119 22.84 -9.09 -5.00
N SER A 120 23.50 -8.16 -4.29
CA SER A 120 24.76 -7.53 -4.76
C SER A 120 25.91 -8.52 -4.97
N LYS A 121 25.84 -9.70 -4.34
CA LYS A 121 26.84 -10.77 -4.44
C LYS A 121 26.40 -11.94 -5.34
N ASN A 122 25.27 -11.81 -6.03
CA ASN A 122 24.64 -12.90 -6.79
C ASN A 122 24.34 -14.15 -5.94
N LEU A 123 24.00 -13.95 -4.66
CA LEU A 123 23.65 -15.01 -3.70
C LEU A 123 22.15 -15.04 -3.36
N LEU A 124 21.35 -14.18 -3.99
CA LEU A 124 19.91 -14.16 -3.78
C LEU A 124 19.24 -15.26 -4.59
N GLU A 125 18.48 -16.12 -3.93
CA GLU A 125 17.71 -17.19 -4.57
C GLU A 125 16.32 -16.69 -4.98
N GLY A 126 16.29 -15.67 -5.85
CA GLY A 126 15.05 -15.08 -6.37
C GLY A 126 15.28 -14.00 -7.42
N ASN A 127 14.21 -13.60 -8.11
CA ASN A 127 14.27 -12.62 -9.20
C ASN A 127 13.44 -11.34 -8.94
N PHE A 128 12.85 -11.23 -7.77
CA PHE A 128 12.12 -10.04 -7.35
C PHE A 128 12.24 -9.88 -5.83
N ILE A 129 12.61 -8.70 -5.34
CA ILE A 129 12.64 -8.41 -3.91
C ILE A 129 11.46 -7.50 -3.58
N GLU A 130 10.56 -7.97 -2.72
CA GLU A 130 9.62 -7.11 -2.01
C GLU A 130 10.27 -6.69 -0.70
N GLY A 131 10.75 -5.44 -0.63
CA GLY A 131 11.36 -4.87 0.56
C GLY A 131 10.44 -3.88 1.25
N MET A 132 10.04 -4.18 2.48
CA MET A 132 9.28 -3.27 3.34
C MET A 132 10.14 -2.81 4.51
N ALA A 133 10.36 -1.51 4.66
CA ALA A 133 11.25 -1.01 5.71
C ALA A 133 10.72 -1.24 7.14
N CYS A 134 9.40 -1.28 7.32
CA CYS A 134 8.74 -1.56 8.59
C CYS A 134 8.41 -3.06 8.69
N GLU A 135 8.55 -3.63 9.88
CA GLU A 135 8.14 -5.00 10.18
C GLU A 135 6.65 -5.19 9.89
N GLY A 136 6.32 -6.29 9.20
CA GLY A 136 4.95 -6.58 8.76
C GLY A 136 4.43 -5.71 7.61
N GLY A 137 5.20 -4.72 7.13
CA GLY A 137 4.80 -3.83 6.04
C GLY A 137 4.25 -2.49 6.52
N CYS A 138 3.46 -1.82 5.67
CA CYS A 138 2.86 -0.52 6.00
C CYS A 138 1.93 -0.59 7.22
N ILE A 139 1.34 -1.76 7.50
CA ILE A 139 0.50 -1.99 8.69
C ILE A 139 1.25 -1.92 10.03
N GLY A 140 2.59 -1.90 10.00
CA GLY A 140 3.46 -1.65 11.13
C GLY A 140 4.20 -0.30 11.01
N GLY A 141 3.75 0.58 10.12
CA GLY A 141 4.39 1.87 9.84
C GLY A 141 4.33 2.84 11.02
N ALA A 142 5.31 3.73 11.11
CA ALA A 142 5.47 4.66 12.25
C ALA A 142 4.28 5.62 12.50
N GLY A 143 3.41 5.82 11.51
CA GLY A 143 2.18 6.61 11.65
C GLY A 143 0.90 5.77 11.74
N CYS A 144 1.03 4.49 12.11
CA CYS A 144 -0.10 3.65 12.50
C CYS A 144 -0.60 4.02 13.90
N LEU A 145 -1.91 3.87 14.15
CA LEU A 145 -2.49 4.06 15.48
C LEU A 145 -2.29 2.83 16.40
N THR A 146 -1.97 1.67 15.81
CA THR A 146 -1.80 0.40 16.52
C THR A 146 -0.62 -0.39 15.91
N HIS A 147 0.09 -1.13 16.75
CA HIS A 147 1.22 -1.98 16.34
C HIS A 147 1.07 -3.38 16.91
N THR A 148 0.02 -4.09 16.48
CA THR A 148 -0.30 -5.41 17.01
C THR A 148 -0.27 -6.47 15.91
N ALA A 149 -0.04 -7.73 16.31
CA ALA A 149 -0.13 -8.86 15.39
C ALA A 149 -1.54 -9.00 14.75
N ARG A 150 -2.57 -8.38 15.34
CA ARG A 150 -3.95 -8.38 14.80
C ARG A 150 -4.08 -7.54 13.53
N ASN A 151 -3.22 -6.55 13.33
CA ASN A 151 -3.29 -5.64 12.19
C ASN A 151 -3.32 -6.40 10.86
N LYS A 152 -2.50 -7.46 10.72
CA LYS A 152 -2.51 -8.30 9.52
C LYS A 152 -3.84 -9.02 9.35
N ALA A 153 -4.36 -9.65 10.41
CA ALA A 153 -5.62 -10.38 10.36
C ALA A 153 -6.81 -9.48 10.02
N ASP A 154 -6.81 -8.23 10.49
CA ASP A 154 -7.85 -7.25 10.16
C ASP A 154 -7.75 -6.79 8.69
N VAL A 155 -6.53 -6.58 8.16
CA VAL A 155 -6.34 -6.30 6.73
C VAL A 155 -6.73 -7.49 5.87
N ASP A 156 -6.39 -8.73 6.27
CA ASP A 156 -6.79 -9.93 5.55
C ASP A 156 -8.33 -10.08 5.51
N ARG A 157 -9.01 -9.80 6.63
CA ARG A 157 -10.49 -9.78 6.70
C ARG A 157 -11.07 -8.71 5.77
N HIS A 158 -10.49 -7.51 5.78
CA HIS A 158 -10.91 -6.41 4.91
C HIS A 158 -10.69 -6.72 3.42
N ALA A 159 -9.59 -7.39 3.08
CA ALA A 159 -9.28 -7.85 1.73
C ALA A 159 -10.25 -8.96 1.27
N ALA A 160 -10.58 -9.92 2.14
CA ALA A 160 -11.52 -10.99 1.85
C ALA A 160 -12.95 -10.45 1.58
N ALA A 161 -13.32 -9.34 2.23
CA ALA A 161 -14.59 -8.65 2.01
C ALA A 161 -14.65 -7.85 0.69
N ALA A 162 -13.59 -7.81 -0.11
CA ALA A 162 -13.60 -7.12 -1.39
C ALA A 162 -14.62 -7.73 -2.35
N VAL A 163 -15.49 -6.88 -2.91
CA VAL A 163 -16.45 -7.27 -3.95
C VAL A 163 -15.70 -7.65 -5.22
N LYS A 164 -14.74 -6.81 -5.63
CA LYS A 164 -13.88 -7.04 -6.79
C LYS A 164 -12.90 -8.19 -6.51
N LYS A 165 -12.79 -9.15 -7.42
CA LYS A 165 -11.98 -10.37 -7.28
C LYS A 165 -10.68 -10.31 -8.07
N THR A 166 -10.65 -9.58 -9.18
CA THR A 166 -9.48 -9.48 -10.07
C THR A 166 -8.84 -8.09 -10.04
N LEU A 167 -7.63 -7.96 -10.58
CA LEU A 167 -7.02 -6.65 -10.78
C LEU A 167 -7.72 -5.93 -11.94
N GLU A 168 -8.07 -6.64 -13.00
CA GLU A 168 -8.87 -6.10 -14.11
C GLU A 168 -10.18 -5.44 -13.65
N GLU A 169 -10.95 -6.07 -12.76
CA GLU A 169 -12.17 -5.47 -12.20
C GLU A 169 -11.89 -4.19 -11.40
N SER A 170 -10.71 -4.12 -10.75
CA SER A 170 -10.27 -2.92 -10.02
C SER A 170 -9.96 -1.79 -10.98
N LEU A 171 -9.26 -2.10 -12.08
CA LEU A 171 -8.85 -1.13 -13.09
C LEU A 171 -10.02 -0.67 -13.97
N ALA A 172 -11.00 -1.52 -14.25
CA ALA A 172 -12.17 -1.17 -15.06
C ALA A 172 -13.04 -0.05 -14.42
N ALA A 173 -12.94 0.11 -13.10
CA ALA A 173 -13.65 1.15 -12.36
C ALA A 173 -12.90 2.49 -12.28
N LEU A 174 -11.67 2.54 -12.80
CA LEU A 174 -10.85 3.75 -12.89
C LEU A 174 -11.16 4.46 -14.20
#